data_AF-A0A1B4Q169-F1
#
_entry.id   AF-A0A1B4Q169-F1
#
_cell.length_a   1.000
_cell.length_b   1.000
_cell.length_c   1.000
_cell.angle_alpha   90.00
_cell.angle_beta   90.00
_cell.angle_gamma   90.00
#
_symmetry.space_group_name_H-M   'P 1'
#
loop_
_entity.id
_entity.type
_entity.pdbx_description
1 polymer ?
#
loop_
_entity_poly.entity_id
_entity_poly.type
_entity_poly.pdbx_seq_one_letter_code
_entity_poly.pdbx_strand_id
1 'polypeptide(L)' 'MQRTLLICGLLLIAASLGWRWLARIPFGRLPGDFHIVRDGFSLYVPLATCAVLSVALTVLVWLLRR' A
#
# COMPACT_ATOMS: atom_id res chain seq x y z
N MET A 1 20.87 1.43 17.21
CA MET A 1 20.62 2.75 16.60
C MET A 1 21.24 2.88 15.21
N GLN A 2 22.53 2.60 15.01
CA GLN A 2 23.13 2.64 13.66
C GLN A 2 22.57 1.57 12.70
N ARG A 3 22.42 0.33 13.19
CA ARG A 3 21.86 -0.78 12.38
C ARG A 3 20.41 -0.53 11.95
N THR A 4 19.59 0.06 12.81
CA THR A 4 18.19 0.41 12.49
C THR A 4 18.11 1.51 11.42
N LEU A 5 19.00 2.52 11.48
CA LEU A 5 19.08 3.55 10.45
C LEU A 5 19.52 2.98 9.09
N LEU A 6 20.49 2.06 9.09
CA LEU A 6 20.93 1.35 7.89
C LEU A 6 19.80 0.51 7.26
N ILE A 7 19.06 -0.24 8.08
CA ILE A 7 17.93 -1.06 7.62
C ILE A 7 16.81 -0.18 7.06
N CYS A 8 16.44 0.91 7.75
CA CYS A 8 15.45 1.85 7.25
C CYS A 8 15.88 2.51 5.93
N GLY A 9 17.15 2.91 5.82
CA GLY A 9 17.70 3.47 4.59
C GLY A 9 17.65 2.49 3.42
N LEU A 10 18.02 1.23 3.66
CA LEU A 10 17.95 0.17 2.65
C LEU A 10 16.50 -0.12 2.23
N LEU A 11 15.56 -0.13 3.18
CA LEU A 11 14.13 -0.30 2.90
C LEU A 11 13.58 0.84 2.04
N LEU A 12 13.98 2.09 2.31
CA LEU A 12 13.56 3.24 1.50
C LEU A 12 14.09 3.17 0.07
N ILE A 13 15.35 2.74 -0.11
CA ILE A 13 15.93 2.52 -1.45
C ILE A 13 15.22 1.38 -2.18
N ALA A 14 14.93 0.27 -1.50
CA ALA A 14 14.18 -0.83 -2.09
C ALA A 14 12.75 -0.39 -2.47
N ALA A 15 12.10 0.41 -1.62
CA ALA A 15 10.78 0.96 -1.89
C ALA A 15 10.78 1.93 -3.09
N SER A 16 11.79 2.79 -3.22
CA SER A 16 11.89 3.73 -4.34
C SER A 16 12.17 3.02 -5.68
N LEU A 17 12.99 1.97 -5.66
CA LEU A 17 13.26 1.17 -6.86
C LEU A 17 12.06 0.29 -7.26
N GLY A 18 11.37 -0.27 -6.26
CA GLY A 18 10.15 -1.06 -6.43
C GLY A 18 8.91 -0.24 -6.80
N TRP A 19 8.92 1.08 -6.56
CA TRP A 19 7.76 1.95 -6.80
C TRP A 19 7.28 1.93 -8.25
N ARG A 20 8.18 1.77 -9.24
CA ARG A 20 7.81 1.64 -10.66
C ARG A 20 6.97 0.40 -10.95
N TRP A 21 7.18 -0.67 -10.20
CA TRP A 21 6.40 -1.91 -10.30
C TRP A 21 5.12 -1.79 -9.48
N LEU A 22 5.21 -1.23 -8.27
CA LEU A 22 4.07 -1.02 -7.38
C LEU A 22 3.03 -0.07 -7.98
N ALA A 23 3.48 0.99 -8.69
CA ALA A 23 2.62 1.95 -9.38
C ALA A 23 1.93 1.37 -10.63
N ARG A 24 2.44 0.26 -11.18
CA ARG A 24 1.76 -0.48 -12.26
C ARG A 24 0.74 -1.48 -11.76
N ILE A 25 0.77 -1.82 -10.47
CA ILE A 25 -0.27 -2.67 -9.90
C ILE A 25 -1.53 -1.78 -9.79
N PRO A 26 -2.65 -2.16 -10.41
CA PRO A 26 -3.88 -1.38 -10.38
C PRO A 26 -4.57 -1.52 -9.01
N PHE A 27 -3.92 -1.05 -7.94
CA PHE A 27 -4.43 -0.96 -6.57
C PHE A 27 -5.55 0.09 -6.43
N GLY A 28 -6.35 0.30 -7.47
CA GLY A 28 -7.39 1.32 -7.45
C GLY A 28 -8.58 1.11 -8.36
N ARG A 29 -8.75 -0.12 -8.84
CA ARG A 29 -10.00 -0.57 -9.49
C ARG A 29 -10.51 -1.86 -8.86
N LEU A 30 -10.22 -2.05 -7.58
CA LEU A 30 -10.89 -3.10 -6.83
C LEU A 30 -12.37 -2.69 -6.72
N PRO A 31 -13.32 -3.59 -7.07
CA PRO A 31 -14.74 -3.31 -6.92
C PRO A 31 -15.02 -3.01 -5.44
N GLY A 32 -15.27 -1.74 -5.11
CA GLY A 32 -15.41 -1.24 -3.74
C GLY A 32 -14.63 0.04 -3.41
N ASP A 33 -13.70 0.47 -4.28
CA ASP A 33 -13.11 1.82 -4.16
C ASP A 33 -14.11 2.88 -4.68
N PHE A 34 -14.48 3.83 -3.83
CA PHE A 34 -15.46 4.86 -4.17
C PHE A 34 -14.76 6.01 -4.89
N HIS A 35 -15.07 6.19 -6.17
CA HIS A 35 -14.64 7.35 -6.95
C HIS A 35 -15.84 8.25 -7.21
N ILE A 36 -15.93 9.33 -6.43
CA ILE A 36 -17.00 10.33 -6.55
C ILE A 36 -16.45 11.47 -7.41
N VAL A 37 -16.83 11.47 -8.68
CA VAL A 37 -16.52 12.57 -9.61
C VAL A 37 -17.75 13.45 -9.77
N ARG A 38 -17.57 14.75 -9.56
CA ARG A 38 -18.54 15.83 -9.79
C ARG A 38 -17.83 16.92 -10.60
N ASP A 39 -18.59 17.79 -11.26
CA ASP A 39 -18.02 18.91 -12.01
C ASP A 39 -17.17 19.81 -11.09
N GLY A 40 -15.84 19.74 -11.26
CA GLY A 40 -14.86 20.45 -10.44
C GLY A 40 -14.38 19.73 -9.17
N PHE A 41 -14.84 18.51 -8.88
CA PHE A 41 -14.45 17.80 -7.66
C PHE A 41 -14.29 16.29 -7.90
N SER A 42 -13.11 15.76 -7.56
CA SER A 42 -12.83 14.33 -7.61
C SER A 42 -12.40 13.87 -6.21
N LEU A 43 -13.23 13.01 -5.60
CA LEU A 43 -12.91 12.33 -4.35
C LEU A 43 -12.64 10.85 -4.63
N TYR A 44 -11.43 10.41 -4.32
CA TYR A 44 -11.04 9.01 -4.40
C TYR A 44 -10.93 8.43 -2.99
N VAL A 45 -11.78 7.45 -2.67
CA VAL A 45 -11.82 6.80 -1.35
C VAL A 45 -11.48 5.31 -1.49
N PRO A 46 -10.21 4.92 -1.27
CA PRO A 46 -9.74 3.56 -1.46
C PRO A 46 -10.09 2.63 -0.28
N LEU A 47 -11.38 2.46 0.03
CA LEU A 47 -11.82 1.66 1.18
C LEU A 47 -11.50 0.17 1.02
N ALA A 48 -11.72 -0.38 -0.18
CA ALA A 48 -11.46 -1.79 -0.44
C ALA A 48 -9.96 -2.09 -0.43
N THR A 49 -9.16 -1.21 -1.05
CA THR A 49 -7.70 -1.34 -1.06
C THR A 49 -7.11 -1.30 0.35
N CYS A 50 -7.55 -0.36 1.20
CA CYS A 50 -7.12 -0.29 2.61
C CYS A 50 -7.52 -1.54 3.41
N ALA A 51 -8.74 -2.05 3.21
CA ALA A 51 -9.21 -3.26 3.89
C ALA A 51 -8.40 -4.50 3.50
N VAL A 52 -8.14 -4.69 2.20
CA VAL A 52 -7.32 -5.81 1.69
C VAL A 52 -5.91 -5.73 2.23
N LEU A 53 -5.29 -4.55 2.23
CA LEU A 53 -3.95 -4.36 2.76
C LEU A 53 -3.88 -4.69 4.26
N SER A 54 -4.89 -4.27 5.03
CA SER A 54 -4.99 -4.56 6.46
C SER A 54 -5.06 -6.07 6.71
N VAL A 55 -5.97 -6.78 6.02
CA VAL A 55 -6.10 -8.24 6.14
C VAL A 55 -4.81 -8.95 5.75
N ALA A 56 -4.18 -8.54 4.63
CA ALA A 56 -2.93 -9.13 4.17
C ALA A 56 -1.80 -8.97 5.20
N LEU A 57 -1.65 -7.77 5.78
CA LEU A 57 -0.70 -7.51 6.86
C LEU A 57 -1.01 -8.36 8.10
N THR A 58 -2.27 -8.48 8.49
CA THR A 58 -2.68 -9.32 9.62
C THR A 58 -2.30 -10.79 9.38
N VAL A 59 -2.58 -11.34 8.20
CA VAL A 59 -2.23 -12.72 7.84
C VAL A 59 -0.71 -12.92 7.81
N LEU A 60 0.04 -11.96 7.26
CA LEU A 60 1.50 -12.02 7.21
C LEU A 60 2.11 -12.06 8.62
N VAL A 61 1.65 -11.17 9.51
CA VAL A 61 2.10 -11.13 10.91
C VAL A 61 1.68 -12.40 11.65
N TRP A 62 0.47 -12.92 11.40
CA TRP A 62 0.00 -14.17 11.98
C TRP A 62 0.89 -15.36 11.58
N LEU A 63 1.28 -15.44 10.30
CA LEU A 63 2.15 -16.49 9.79
C LEU A 63 3.58 -16.41 10.36
N LEU A 64 4.13 -15.19 10.51
CA LEU A 64 5.46 -14.97 11.08
C LEU A 64 5.53 -15.18 12.60
N ARG A 65 4.38 -15.12 13.30
CA ARG A 65 4.28 -15.38 14.75
C ARG A 65 3.98 -16.84 15.08
N ARG A 66 3.65 -17.67 14.08
CA ARG A 66 3.56 -19.13 14.21
C ARG A 66 4.96 -19.73 14.10
#